data_AF-A0A392UP19-F1
#
_entry.id   AF-A0A392UP19-F1
#
_cell.length_a   1.000
_cell.length_b   1.000
_cell.length_c   1.000
_cell.angle_alpha   90.00
_cell.angle_beta   90.00
_cell.angle_gamma   90.00
#
_symmetry.space_group_name_H-M   'P 1'
#
loop_
_entity.id
_entity.type
_entity.pdbx_description
1 polymer ?
#
loop_
_entity_poly.entity_id
_entity_poly.type
_entity_poly.pdbx_seq_one_letter_code
_entity_poly.pdbx_strand_id
1 'polypeptide(L)' 'MGAWCVLGDFNAVLYRDERKGMQQLGSNVPSAELIEFGNFVSDMGLVDLPVLGRRFTWFHSNGISMSRIDRV' A
#
# COMPACT_ATOMS: atom_id res chain seq x y z
N MET A 1 -23.73 7.93 -15.93
CA MET A 1 -22.97 6.98 -15.11
C MET A 1 -22.11 7.78 -14.15
N GLY A 2 -22.17 7.49 -12.86
CA GLY A 2 -21.44 8.24 -11.83
C GLY A 2 -20.01 7.72 -11.64
N ALA A 3 -19.15 8.54 -11.02
CA ALA A 3 -17.86 8.10 -10.55
C ALA A 3 -18.02 7.22 -9.29
N TRP A 4 -17.23 6.18 -9.19
CA TRP A 4 -17.17 5.27 -8.04
C TRP A 4 -15.80 5.41 -7.38
N CYS A 5 -15.74 5.12 -6.08
CA CYS A 5 -14.53 5.18 -5.26
C CYS A 5 -14.50 3.93 -4.37
N VAL A 6 -13.31 3.36 -4.18
CA VAL A 6 -13.11 2.14 -3.39
C VAL A 6 -12.25 2.51 -2.19
N LEU A 7 -12.85 2.47 -1.00
CA LEU A 7 -12.20 2.88 0.24
C LEU A 7 -12.09 1.70 1.19
N GLY A 8 -10.96 1.60 1.90
CA GLY A 8 -10.82 0.63 2.96
C GLY A 8 -9.37 0.33 3.34
N ASP A 9 -9.24 -0.60 4.28
CA ASP A 9 -7.98 -1.24 4.63
C ASP A 9 -7.76 -2.45 3.71
N PHE A 10 -6.78 -2.34 2.82
CA PHE A 10 -6.41 -3.40 1.88
C PHE A 10 -5.42 -4.40 2.47
N ASN A 11 -4.83 -4.11 3.64
CA ASN A 11 -3.72 -4.87 4.23
C ASN A 11 -2.54 -5.12 3.27
N ALA A 12 -2.41 -4.30 2.23
CA ALA A 12 -1.44 -4.43 1.15
C ALA A 12 -0.80 -3.09 0.79
N VAL A 13 0.45 -3.12 0.32
CA VAL A 13 1.19 -1.93 -0.15
C VAL A 13 1.33 -1.95 -1.66
N LEU A 14 1.25 -0.78 -2.28
CA LEU A 14 1.39 -0.62 -3.74
C LEU A 14 2.86 -0.37 -4.11
N TYR A 15 3.61 0.28 -3.22
CA TYR A 15 5.02 0.57 -3.40
C TYR A 15 5.85 0.11 -2.21
N ARG A 16 7.14 -0.16 -2.45
CA ARG A 16 8.03 -0.67 -1.40
C ARG A 16 8.29 0.33 -0.28
N ASP A 17 8.35 1.62 -0.61
CA ASP A 17 8.58 2.71 0.33
C ASP A 17 7.36 3.00 1.23
N GLU A 18 6.20 2.45 0.88
CA GLU A 18 5.02 2.43 1.74
C GLU A 18 5.14 1.43 2.90
N ARG A 19 6.23 0.65 2.99
CA ARG A 19 6.55 -0.23 4.14
C ARG A 19 7.90 0.14 4.75
N LYS A 20 7.90 0.46 6.05
CA LYS A 20 9.11 0.78 6.82
C LYS A 20 9.29 -0.19 7.99
N GLY A 21 10.54 -0.37 8.44
CA GLY A 21 10.90 -1.13 9.65
C GLY A 21 10.99 -2.65 9.46
N MET A 22 10.57 -3.17 8.30
CA MET A 22 10.94 -4.51 7.89
C MET A 22 12.34 -4.44 7.24
N GLN A 23 13.24 -5.32 7.66
CA GLN A 23 14.52 -5.48 6.97
C GLN A 23 14.25 -5.85 5.51
N GLN A 24 14.35 -4.90 4.57
CA GLN A 24 14.49 -5.21 3.14
C GLN A 24 15.87 -5.83 2.85
N LEU A 25 16.39 -6.67 3.76
CA LEU A 25 17.74 -7.23 3.69
C LEU A 25 17.86 -8.47 2.79
N GLY A 26 16.80 -8.84 2.08
CA GLY A 26 16.78 -10.10 1.33
C GLY A 26 16.95 -9.98 -0.18
N SER A 27 16.25 -9.05 -0.83
CA SER A 27 16.22 -9.03 -2.29
C SER A 27 15.61 -7.74 -2.84
N ASN A 28 16.17 -7.24 -3.94
CA ASN A 28 15.53 -6.22 -4.79
C ASN A 28 14.30 -6.77 -5.56
N VAL A 29 13.75 -7.92 -5.18
CA VAL A 29 12.60 -8.56 -5.83
C VAL A 29 11.32 -8.17 -5.09
N PRO A 30 10.23 -7.78 -5.80
CA PRO A 30 8.97 -7.45 -5.15
C PRO A 30 8.34 -8.68 -4.49
N SER A 31 7.61 -8.50 -3.38
CA SER A 31 6.79 -9.58 -2.82
C SER A 31 5.65 -9.94 -3.78
N ALA A 32 5.16 -11.19 -3.71
CA ALA A 32 3.97 -11.59 -4.45
C ALA A 32 2.77 -10.70 -4.12
N GLU A 33 2.60 -10.35 -2.83
CA GLU A 33 1.57 -9.40 -2.35
C GLU A 33 1.61 -8.06 -3.09
N LEU A 34 2.79 -7.45 -3.25
CA LEU A 34 2.94 -6.17 -3.94
C LEU A 34 2.58 -6.30 -5.44
N ILE A 35 2.99 -7.40 -6.07
CA ILE A 35 2.70 -7.67 -7.49
C ILE A 35 1.20 -7.87 -7.70
N GLU A 36 0.58 -8.73 -6.90
CA GLU A 36 -0.85 -9.07 -7.00
C GLU A 36 -1.72 -7.85 -6.72
N PHE A 37 -1.38 -7.05 -5.71
CA PHE A 37 -2.13 -5.83 -5.41
C PHE A 37 -1.98 -4.77 -6.51
N GLY A 38 -0.77 -4.61 -7.07
CA GLY A 38 -0.56 -3.74 -8.23
C GLY A 38 -1.36 -4.16 -9.46
N ASN A 39 -1.41 -5.47 -9.75
CA ASN A 39 -2.22 -6.01 -10.82
C ASN A 39 -3.71 -5.76 -10.58
N PHE A 40 -4.21 -6.00 -9.36
CA PHE A 40 -5.59 -5.70 -9.00
C PHE A 40 -5.97 -4.24 -9.26
N VAL A 41 -5.14 -3.28 -8.83
CA VAL A 41 -5.38 -1.85 -9.08
C VAL A 41 -5.43 -1.54 -10.57
N SER A 42 -4.49 -2.12 -11.34
CA SER A 42 -4.40 -1.94 -12.79
C SER A 42 -5.57 -2.55 -13.55
N ASP A 43 -5.91 -3.81 -13.27
CA ASP A 43 -6.95 -4.58 -13.95
C ASP A 43 -8.35 -3.96 -13.72
N MET A 44 -8.55 -3.34 -12.56
CA MET A 44 -9.78 -2.62 -12.22
C MET A 44 -9.81 -1.17 -12.73
N GLY A 45 -8.73 -0.69 -13.33
CA GLY A 45 -8.61 0.70 -13.81
C GLY A 45 -8.69 1.74 -12.69
N LEU A 46 -8.25 1.38 -11.47
CA LEU A 46 -8.28 2.26 -10.31
C LEU A 46 -7.10 3.22 -10.31
N VAL A 47 -7.29 4.38 -9.69
CA VAL A 47 -6.25 5.40 -9.51
C VAL A 47 -5.99 5.54 -8.01
N ASP A 48 -4.75 5.30 -7.57
CA ASP A 48 -4.35 5.56 -6.18
C ASP A 48 -4.30 7.07 -5.95
N LEU A 49 -5.19 7.57 -5.09
CA LEU A 49 -5.22 8.99 -4.75
C LEU A 49 -4.02 9.35 -3.85
N PRO A 50 -3.37 10.50 -4.07
CA PRO A 50 -2.24 10.92 -3.25
C PRO A 50 -2.69 11.20 -1.82
N VAL A 51 -1.90 10.76 -0.83
CA VAL A 51 -2.17 11.10 0.57
C VAL A 51 -1.77 12.53 0.85
N LEU A 52 -2.69 13.31 1.40
CA LEU A 52 -2.39 14.62 1.98
C LEU A 52 -1.96 14.43 3.44
N GLY A 53 -0.68 14.67 3.73
CA GLY A 53 -0.14 14.64 5.09
C GLY A 53 0.58 13.34 5.47
N ARG A 54 -0.07 12.47 6.27
CA ARG A 54 0.60 11.29 6.85
C ARG A 54 0.83 10.22 5.79
N ARG A 55 2.11 9.90 5.51
CA ARG A 55 2.48 8.88 4.51
C ARG A 55 2.12 7.44 4.88
N PHE A 56 1.88 7.15 6.17
CA PHE A 56 1.55 5.82 6.67
C PHE A 56 0.22 5.87 7.41
N THR A 57 -0.54 4.79 7.32
CA THR A 57 -1.89 4.69 7.89
C THR A 57 -1.97 3.62 8.99
N TRP A 58 -1.03 2.67 8.99
CA TRP A 58 -0.87 1.66 10.04
C TRP A 58 0.51 1.72 10.70
N PHE A 59 0.53 1.52 12.02
CA PHE A 59 1.71 1.58 12.88
C PHE A 59 1.76 0.36 13.79
N HIS A 60 2.91 -0.33 13.80
CA HIS A 60 3.13 -1.45 14.71
C HIS A 60 3.56 -0.94 16.10
N SER A 61 3.27 -1.72 17.15
CA SER A 61 3.63 -1.40 18.54
C SER A 61 5.14 -1.38 18.81
N ASN A 62 5.96 -1.91 17.90
CA ASN A 62 7.42 -1.84 18.00
C ASN A 62 7.99 -0.44 17.73
N GLY A 63 7.17 0.53 17.31
CA GLY A 63 7.55 1.93 17.09
C GLY A 63 8.40 2.19 15.84
N ILE A 64 8.81 1.15 15.10
CA ILE A 64 9.70 1.28 13.93
C ILE A 64 9.04 0.77 12.64
N SER A 65 8.07 -0.13 12.75
CA SER A 65 7.35 -0.70 11.62
C SER A 65 6.06 0.06 11.36
N MET A 66 5.86 0.44 10.10
CA MET A 66 4.68 1.18 9.65
C MET A 66 4.40 0.88 8.19
N SER A 67 3.14 0.98 7.78
CA SER A 67 2.71 0.71 6.41
C SER A 67 1.57 1.64 5.98
N ARG A 68 1.48 1.92 4.68
CA ARG A 68 0.28 2.53 4.08
C ARG A 68 -0.58 1.43 3.48
N ILE A 69 -1.65 1.07 4.20
CA ILE A 69 -2.56 -0.02 3.82
C ILE A 69 -4.00 0.45 3.64
N ASP A 70 -4.33 1.66 4.11
CA ASP A 70 -5.63 2.28 3.90
C ASP A 70 -5.60 3.17 2.65
N ARG A 71 -6.62 3.03 1.78
CA ARG A 71 -6.74 3.78 0.52
C ARG A 71 -8.16 4.24 0.23
N VAL A 72 -8.27 5.15 -0.73
CA VAL A 72 -9.48 5.81 -1.25
C VAL A 72 -9.39 5.83 -2.77
#